data_AF-A0A3D5Y8G9-F1
#
_entry.id   AF-A0A3D5Y8G9-F1
#
_cell.length_a   1.000
_cell.length_b   1.000
_cell.length_c   1.000
_cell.angle_alpha   90.00
_cell.angle_beta   90.00
_cell.angle_gamma   90.00
#
_symmetry.space_group_name_H-M   'P 1'
#
loop_
_entity.id
_entity.type
_entity.pdbx_description
1 polymer ?
#
loop_
_entity_poly.entity_id
_entity_poly.type
_entity_poly.pdbx_seq_one_letter_code
_entity_poly.pdbx_strand_id
1 'polypeptide(L)' 'MSTAKKMLFIVDEEVRKKLEDLVPHGQRSRIVNEAIRKELLLLKRKKITKELMEISSHTRPASAKEIVAELRKERRR' A
#
# COMPACT_ATOMS: atom_id res chain seq x y z
N MET A 1 17.99 -15.69 -3.41
CA MET A 1 17.63 -16.51 -2.23
C MET A 1 16.24 -16.10 -1.77
N SER A 2 15.19 -16.87 -2.11
CA SER A 2 13.83 -16.60 -1.61
C SER A 2 13.67 -17.26 -0.24
N THR A 3 13.91 -16.52 0.84
CA THR A 3 13.74 -16.98 2.22
C THR A 3 12.27 -16.88 2.63
N ALA A 4 11.45 -17.81 2.16
CA ALA A 4 10.08 -17.95 2.65
C ALA A 4 10.12 -18.43 4.11
N LYS A 5 9.45 -17.71 5.02
CA LYS A 5 9.32 -18.10 6.43
C LYS A 5 7.92 -18.64 6.69
N LYS A 6 7.83 -19.79 7.37
CA LYS A 6 6.54 -20.38 7.74
C LYS A 6 5.88 -19.50 8.79
N MET A 7 4.64 -19.09 8.53
CA MET A 7 3.77 -18.40 9.48
C MET A 7 2.51 -19.22 9.70
N LEU A 8 2.03 -19.24 10.94
CA LEU A 8 0.75 -19.82 11.29
C LEU A 8 -0.29 -18.69 11.30
N PHE A 9 -1.38 -18.89 10.59
CA PHE A 9 -2.52 -17.97 10.56
C PHE A 9 -3.80 -18.80 10.54
N ILE A 10 -4.86 -18.26 11.14
CA ILE A 10 -6.18 -18.86 11.13
C ILE A 10 -6.93 -18.30 9.93
N VAL A 11 -7.60 -19.16 9.18
CA VAL A 11 -8.44 -18.77 8.04
C VAL A 11 -9.84 -19.29 8.30
N ASP A 12 -10.85 -18.52 7.91
CA ASP A 12 -12.23 -18.96 8.00
C ASP A 12 -12.45 -20.21 7.15
N GLU A 13 -13.31 -21.10 7.63
CA GLU A 13 -13.57 -22.40 6.98
C GLU A 13 -14.13 -22.21 5.56
N GLU A 14 -14.91 -21.16 5.32
CA GLU A 14 -15.40 -20.82 3.98
C GLU A 14 -14.28 -20.44 3.02
N VAL A 15 -13.30 -19.67 3.50
CA VAL A 15 -12.14 -19.25 2.71
C VAL A 15 -11.24 -20.45 2.45
N ARG A 16 -11.06 -21.32 3.46
CA ARG A 16 -10.30 -22.56 3.31
C ARG A 16 -10.92 -23.46 2.23
N LYS A 17 -12.23 -23.71 2.27
CA LYS A 17 -12.92 -24.54 1.26
C LYS A 17 -12.75 -23.97 -0.15
N LYS A 18 -13.02 -22.68 -0.33
CA LYS A 18 -12.82 -22.02 -1.64
C LYS A 18 -11.37 -22.10 -2.12
N LEU A 19 -10.40 -21.97 -1.21
CA LEU A 19 -8.99 -22.11 -1.55
C LEU A 19 -8.66 -23.55 -1.98
N GLU A 20 -9.20 -24.56 -1.32
CA GLU A 20 -9.02 -25.96 -1.69
C GLU A 20 -9.70 -26.31 -3.02
N ASP A 21 -10.89 -25.76 -3.28
CA ASP A 21 -11.68 -26.01 -4.50
C ASP A 21 -11.08 -25.33 -5.74
N LEU A 22 -10.59 -24.08 -5.60
CA LEU A 22 -10.14 -23.26 -6.72
C LEU A 22 -8.64 -23.36 -7.00
N VAL A 23 -7.83 -23.81 -6.04
CA VAL A 23 -6.37 -23.79 -6.17
C VAL A 23 -5.80 -25.21 -6.25
N PRO A 24 -5.08 -25.53 -7.34
CA PRO A 24 -4.37 -26.79 -7.47
C PRO A 24 -3.42 -27.06 -6.30
N HIS A 25 -3.35 -28.32 -5.89
CA HIS A 25 -2.41 -28.78 -4.87
C HIS A 25 -0.97 -28.39 -5.26
N GLY A 26 -0.22 -27.82 -4.31
CA GLY A 26 1.15 -27.32 -4.54
C GLY A 26 1.25 -25.83 -4.94
N GLN A 27 0.19 -25.19 -5.44
CA GLN A 27 0.20 -23.76 -5.79
C GLN A 27 -0.31 -22.84 -4.69
N ARG A 28 -0.91 -23.41 -3.63
CA ARG A 28 -1.56 -22.66 -2.53
C ARG A 28 -0.64 -21.61 -1.91
N SER A 29 0.59 -21.97 -1.57
CA SER A 29 1.56 -21.04 -0.97
C SER A 29 1.85 -19.86 -1.91
N ARG A 30 1.99 -20.11 -3.21
CA ARG A 30 2.23 -19.05 -4.20
C ARG A 30 1.04 -18.11 -4.30
N ILE A 31 -0.17 -18.64 -4.45
CA ILE A 31 -1.39 -17.84 -4.60
C ILE A 31 -1.68 -17.03 -3.34
N VAL A 32 -1.58 -17.64 -2.17
CA VAL A 32 -1.77 -16.94 -0.88
C VAL A 32 -0.74 -15.82 -0.74
N ASN A 33 0.54 -16.08 -1.04
CA ASN A 33 1.57 -15.03 -0.98
C ASN A 33 1.30 -13.89 -1.98
N GLU A 34 0.84 -14.19 -3.19
CA GLU A 34 0.45 -13.16 -4.16
C GLU A 34 -0.76 -12.34 -3.71
N ALA A 35 -1.78 -12.99 -3.14
CA ALA A 35 -2.95 -12.32 -2.57
C ALA A 35 -2.55 -11.38 -1.42
N ILE A 36 -1.74 -11.87 -0.48
CA ILE A 36 -1.23 -11.08 0.64
C ILE A 36 -0.40 -9.88 0.14
N ARG A 37 0.47 -10.07 -0.88
CA ARG A 37 1.24 -8.96 -1.46
C ARG A 37 0.34 -7.86 -2.03
N LYS A 38 -0.72 -8.24 -2.75
CA LYS A 38 -1.69 -7.29 -3.31
C LYS A 38 -2.40 -6.51 -2.20
N GLU A 39 -2.83 -7.21 -1.16
CA GLU A 39 -3.52 -6.58 -0.03
C GLU A 39 -2.61 -5.64 0.77
N LEU A 40 -1.37 -6.06 1.05
CA LEU A 40 -0.38 -5.21 1.72
C LEU A 40 -0.07 -3.94 0.90
N LEU A 41 0.02 -4.06 -0.42
CA LEU A 41 0.23 -2.90 -1.29
C LEU A 41 -0.97 -1.93 -1.22
N LEU A 42 -2.18 -2.46 -1.18
CA LEU A 42 -3.40 -1.67 -1.04
C LEU A 42 -3.47 -0.95 0.32
N LEU A 43 -3.14 -1.64 1.41
CA LEU A 43 -3.05 -1.03 2.75
C LEU A 43 -1.98 0.06 2.80
N LYS A 44 -0.80 -0.17 2.20
CA LYS A 44 0.26 0.84 2.10
C LYS A 44 -0.22 2.09 1.38
N ARG A 45 -0.89 1.94 0.23
CA ARG A 45 -1.44 3.07 -0.54
C ARG A 45 -2.49 3.83 0.25
N LYS A 46 -3.40 3.13 0.93
CA LYS A 46 -4.42 3.75 1.79
C LYS A 46 -3.79 4.58 2.90
N LYS A 47 -2.74 4.06 3.55
CA LYS A 47 -2.00 4.78 4.59
C LYS A 47 -1.38 6.07 4.05
N ILE A 48 -0.61 5.99 2.96
CA ILE A 48 0.03 7.16 2.35
C ILE A 48 -1.01 8.19 1.89
N THR A 49 -2.11 7.73 1.30
CA THR A 49 -3.19 8.61 0.85
C THR A 49 -3.83 9.33 2.04
N LYS A 50 -4.05 8.64 3.16
CA LYS A 50 -4.58 9.24 4.38
C LYS A 50 -3.63 10.31 4.93
N GLU A 51 -2.33 10.01 5.02
CA GLU A 51 -1.31 10.96 5.46
C GLU A 51 -1.25 12.19 4.53
N LEU A 52 -1.31 11.99 3.22
CA LEU A 52 -1.36 13.07 2.23
C LEU A 52 -2.61 13.94 2.40
N MET A 53 -3.77 13.32 2.60
CA MET A 53 -5.03 14.03 2.80
C MET A 53 -4.98 14.86 4.08
N GLU A 54 -4.44 14.32 5.17
CA GLU A 54 -4.23 15.07 6.43
C GLU A 54 -3.29 16.27 6.24
N ILE A 55 -2.17 16.11 5.53
CA ILE A 55 -1.27 17.23 5.24
C ILE A 55 -1.99 18.28 4.38
N SER A 56 -2.71 17.83 3.35
CA SER A 56 -3.41 18.74 2.43
C SER A 56 -4.55 19.51 3.10
N SER A 57 -5.22 18.93 4.09
CA SER A 57 -6.32 19.61 4.81
C SER A 57 -5.82 20.68 5.76
N HIS A 58 -4.59 20.58 6.24
CA HIS A 58 -3.96 21.55 7.14
C HIS A 58 -3.05 22.56 6.43
N THR A 59 -2.81 22.40 5.13
CA THR A 59 -1.91 23.26 4.35
C THR A 59 -2.71 24.12 3.37
N ARG A 60 -2.52 25.44 3.41
CA ARG A 60 -3.11 26.34 2.41
C ARG A 60 -2.53 25.98 1.03
N PRO A 61 -3.36 25.74 0.00
CA PRO A 61 -2.87 25.45 -1.34
C PRO A 61 -2.09 26.67 -1.85
N ALA A 62 -0.80 26.47 -2.13
CA ALA A 62 0.05 27.49 -2.73
C ALA A 62 -0.21 27.55 -4.24
N SER A 63 -0.48 28.75 -4.75
CA SER A 63 -0.57 28.96 -6.19
C SER A 63 0.83 28.93 -6.82
N ALA A 64 0.91 28.54 -8.10
CA ALA A 64 2.18 28.53 -8.83
C ALA A 64 2.88 29.91 -8.82
N LYS A 65 2.11 31.00 -8.78
CA LYS A 65 2.64 32.36 -8.68
C LYS A 65 3.28 32.63 -7.32
N GLU A 66 2.69 32.17 -6.23
CA GLU A 66 3.25 32.27 -4.88
C GLU A 66 4.54 31.46 -4.74
N ILE A 67 4.57 30.24 -5.28
CA ILE A 67 5.77 29.40 -5.29
C ILE A 67 6.92 30.08 -6.06
N VAL A 68 6.64 30.60 -7.26
CA VAL A 68 7.65 31.31 -8.07
C VAL A 68 8.11 32.60 -7.41
N ALA A 69 7.21 33.33 -6.74
CA ALA A 69 7.57 34.55 -6.01
C ALA A 69 8.52 34.25 -4.84
N GLU A 70 8.27 33.19 -4.09
CA GLU A 70 9.12 32.79 -2.96
C GLU A 70 10.48 32.26 -3.43
N LEU A 71 10.51 31.42 -4.47
CA LEU A 71 11.76 30.96 -5.10
C LEU A 71 12.60 32.13 -5.64
N ARG A 72 11.96 33.18 -6.19
CA ARG A 72 12.66 34.39 -6.66
C ARG A 72 13.21 35.23 -5.51
N LYS A 73 12.57 35.23 -4.34
CA LYS A 73 13.10 35.90 -3.13
C LYS A 73 14.33 35.17 -2.59
N GLU A 74 14.29 33.84 -2.51
CA GLU A 74 15.44 33.04 -2.06
C GLU A 74 16.65 33.21 -2.99
N ARG A 75 16.44 33.26 -4.30
CA ARG A 75 17.52 33.41 -5.29
C ARG A 75 18.17 34.79 -5.34
N ARG A 76 17.60 35.78 -4.65
CA ARG A 76 18.14 37.13 -4.48
C ARG A 76 18.93 37.30 -3.17
N ARG A 77 19.02 36.26 -2.34
CA ARG A 77 19.96 36.16 -1.21
C ARG A 77 21.29 35.56 -1.67
#